data_AF-A0A8S4FF83-F1
#
_entry.id   AF-A0A8S4FF83-F1
#
_cell.length_a   1.000
_cell.length_b   1.000
_cell.length_c   1.000
_cell.angle_alpha   90.00
_cell.angle_beta   90.00
_cell.angle_gamma   90.00
#
_symmetry.space_group_name_H-M   'P 1'
#
loop_
_entity.id
_entity.type
_entity.pdbx_description
1 polymer ?
#
loop_
_entity_poly.entity_id
_entity_poly.type
_entity_poly.pdbx_seq_one_letter_code
_entity_poly.pdbx_strand_id
1 'polypeptide(L)'
;MGSNQQDNQNQMAGSLTFPGSSNVQAVSEQPRQPRNLQGLLRFAMEATKIEDATGESQIGPMDEERRKFLEEALKNLTVNVSEVLREAIKVLANTEVMHAIQLGQALPEEVQTAFDNLLDFTDNIDMAVDFYKMGGFSIFPVCYGSENEKVRARASSVLGELCQNNPFCQVCLSS
;
A
#
# COMPACT_ATOMS: atom_id res chain seq x y z
N MET A 1 -18.47 -28.34 82.07
CA MET A 1 -19.63 -28.42 81.15
C MET A 1 -19.19 -27.70 79.88
N GLY A 2 -18.64 -28.40 78.87
CA GLY A 2 -19.39 -28.97 77.73
C GLY A 2 -19.77 -27.84 76.76
N SER A 3 -19.47 -27.79 75.46
CA SER A 3 -18.96 -28.74 74.46
C SER A 3 -18.66 -27.96 73.15
N ASN A 4 -17.91 -28.58 72.22
CA ASN A 4 -17.96 -28.44 70.75
C ASN A 4 -17.26 -27.28 70.01
N GLN A 5 -15.98 -27.52 69.67
CA GLN A 5 -15.45 -27.84 68.32
C GLN A 5 -16.36 -27.53 67.10
N GLN A 6 -15.91 -26.73 66.12
CA GLN A 6 -15.33 -27.20 64.84
C GLN A 6 -15.08 -26.05 63.84
N ASP A 7 -13.93 -26.15 63.16
CA ASP A 7 -13.43 -25.34 62.04
C ASP A 7 -14.45 -25.18 60.90
N ASN A 8 -14.62 -23.95 60.40
CA ASN A 8 -15.33 -23.69 59.16
C ASN A 8 -14.33 -23.51 58.01
N GLN A 9 -14.05 -24.62 57.34
CA GLN A 9 -13.29 -24.73 56.10
C GLN A 9 -14.01 -24.06 54.92
N ASN A 10 -13.19 -23.49 54.04
CA ASN A 10 -13.43 -23.12 52.64
C ASN A 10 -14.71 -23.69 52.00
N GLN A 11 -15.68 -22.81 51.84
CA GLN A 11 -16.72 -22.82 50.80
C GLN A 11 -16.06 -22.40 49.46
N MET A 12 -16.28 -22.98 48.28
CA MET A 12 -17.21 -23.99 47.79
C MET A 12 -16.58 -24.62 46.54
N ALA A 13 -16.55 -25.95 46.48
CA ALA A 13 -16.44 -26.70 45.23
C ALA A 13 -17.85 -26.87 44.65
N GLY A 14 -18.16 -26.16 43.57
CA GLY A 14 -19.37 -26.33 42.77
C GLY A 14 -19.00 -26.93 41.42
N SER A 15 -19.01 -28.26 41.35
CA SER A 15 -18.95 -29.02 40.10
C SER A 15 -20.20 -28.69 39.26
N LEU A 16 -20.02 -27.96 38.16
CA LEU A 16 -21.01 -27.90 37.08
C LEU A 16 -20.56 -28.86 35.99
N THR A 17 -21.10 -30.07 36.06
CA THR A 17 -21.17 -31.02 34.96
C THR A 17 -21.90 -30.37 33.78
N PHE A 18 -21.22 -30.15 32.67
CA PHE A 18 -21.84 -29.77 31.41
C PHE A 18 -22.38 -31.02 30.71
N PRO A 19 -23.68 -31.10 30.39
CA PRO A 19 -24.19 -32.13 29.50
C PRO A 19 -23.69 -31.85 28.07
N GLY A 20 -23.22 -32.90 27.41
CA GLY A 20 -22.88 -32.87 26.00
C GLY A 20 -24.08 -32.42 25.16
N SER A 21 -23.85 -31.42 24.33
CA SER A 21 -24.64 -31.15 23.13
C SER A 21 -23.68 -30.58 22.10
N SER A 22 -23.34 -31.42 21.15
CA SER A 22 -22.62 -31.10 19.94
C SER A 22 -23.30 -29.91 19.26
N ASN A 23 -22.65 -28.76 19.26
CA ASN A 23 -22.90 -27.77 18.23
C ASN A 23 -21.62 -27.00 17.97
N VAL A 24 -20.82 -27.54 17.05
CA VAL A 24 -19.75 -26.80 16.39
C VAL A 24 -20.46 -25.71 15.59
N GLN A 25 -20.65 -24.54 16.21
CA GLN A 25 -21.09 -23.35 15.51
C GLN A 25 -19.99 -23.00 14.51
N ALA A 26 -20.27 -23.34 13.26
CA ALA A 26 -19.49 -22.97 12.10
C ALA A 26 -19.21 -21.47 12.18
N VAL A 27 -17.95 -21.14 12.46
CA VAL A 27 -17.44 -19.80 12.23
C VAL A 27 -17.67 -19.57 10.75
N SER A 28 -18.59 -18.68 10.41
CA SER A 28 -18.78 -18.25 9.02
C SER A 28 -17.43 -17.72 8.56
N GLU A 29 -16.71 -18.52 7.77
CA GLU A 29 -15.50 -18.10 7.09
C GLU A 29 -15.91 -16.95 6.18
N GLN A 30 -15.80 -15.70 6.66
CA GLN A 30 -15.89 -14.57 5.77
C GLN A 30 -14.82 -14.79 4.71
N PRO A 31 -15.19 -14.77 3.41
CA PRO A 31 -14.23 -15.02 2.34
C PRO A 31 -13.05 -14.06 2.52
N ARG A 32 -11.85 -14.62 2.67
CA ARG A 32 -10.63 -13.85 2.91
C ARG A 32 -10.56 -12.75 1.86
N GLN A 33 -10.52 -11.50 2.32
CA GLN A 33 -10.38 -10.37 1.42
C GLN A 33 -9.13 -10.59 0.55
N PRO A 34 -9.25 -10.43 -0.76
CA PRO A 34 -8.17 -10.74 -1.67
C PRO A 34 -7.01 -9.78 -1.44
N ARG A 35 -5.81 -10.34 -1.25
CA ARG A 35 -4.57 -9.57 -0.99
C ARG A 35 -3.80 -9.22 -2.26
N ASN A 36 -4.29 -9.66 -3.43
CA ASN A 36 -3.70 -9.42 -4.74
C ASN A 36 -4.77 -9.46 -5.83
N LEU A 37 -4.41 -9.00 -7.04
CA LEU A 37 -5.32 -8.88 -8.18
C LEU A 37 -5.96 -10.20 -8.59
N GLN A 38 -5.21 -11.31 -8.55
CA GLN A 38 -5.74 -12.65 -8.83
C GLN A 38 -6.82 -13.05 -7.82
N GLY A 39 -6.61 -12.72 -6.54
CA GLY A 39 -7.63 -12.90 -5.51
C GLY A 39 -8.87 -12.05 -5.77
N LEU A 40 -8.70 -10.80 -6.22
CA LEU A 40 -9.80 -9.89 -6.49
C LEU A 40 -10.66 -10.38 -7.66
N LEU A 41 -10.01 -10.86 -8.72
CA LEU A 41 -10.66 -11.52 -9.84
C LEU A 41 -11.45 -12.75 -9.41
N ARG A 42 -10.84 -13.61 -8.58
CA ARG A 42 -11.53 -14.78 -8.04
C ARG A 42 -12.73 -14.40 -7.18
N PHE A 43 -12.60 -13.36 -6.35
CA PHE A 43 -13.66 -12.87 -5.48
C PHE A 43 -14.82 -12.26 -6.26
N ALA A 44 -14.56 -11.38 -7.23
CA ALA A 44 -15.58 -10.75 -8.06
C ALA A 44 -16.39 -11.79 -8.86
N MET A 45 -15.72 -12.83 -9.37
CA MET A 45 -16.40 -13.92 -10.07
C MET A 45 -17.24 -14.80 -9.14
N GLU A 46 -16.75 -15.10 -7.93
CA GLU A 46 -17.54 -15.84 -6.94
C GLU A 46 -18.77 -15.05 -6.49
N ALA A 47 -18.66 -13.71 -6.40
CA ALA A 47 -19.80 -12.84 -6.12
C ALA A 47 -20.85 -12.86 -7.25
N THR A 48 -20.44 -12.88 -8.53
CA THR A 48 -21.37 -13.00 -9.67
C THR A 48 -22.07 -14.36 -9.76
N LYS A 49 -21.55 -15.42 -9.13
CA LYS A 49 -22.26 -16.71 -9.01
C LYS A 49 -23.47 -16.64 -8.07
N ILE A 50 -23.46 -15.72 -7.10
CA ILE A 50 -24.49 -15.63 -6.06
C ILE A 50 -25.68 -14.78 -6.54
N GLU A 51 -25.44 -13.79 -7.40
CA GLU A 51 -26.47 -12.87 -7.88
C GLU A 51 -27.29 -13.42 -9.07
N ASP A 52 -26.74 -14.35 -9.87
CA ASP A 52 -27.40 -14.87 -11.07
C ASP A 52 -28.17 -16.18 -10.79
N ALA A 53 -29.15 -16.11 -9.88
CA ALA A 53 -29.98 -17.25 -9.46
C ALA A 53 -31.22 -17.50 -10.35
N THR A 54 -31.26 -16.96 -11.57
CA THR A 54 -32.35 -17.22 -12.53
C THR A 54 -31.82 -17.38 -13.96
N GLY A 55 -31.24 -18.53 -14.24
CA GLY A 55 -30.85 -18.96 -15.57
C GLY A 55 -29.59 -19.80 -15.48
N GLU A 56 -29.55 -20.97 -16.11
CA GLU A 56 -28.39 -21.85 -16.15
C GLU A 56 -27.20 -21.18 -16.87
N SER A 57 -26.48 -20.29 -16.19
CA SER A 57 -25.22 -19.73 -16.68
C SER A 57 -24.12 -20.76 -16.47
N GLN A 58 -23.98 -21.68 -17.43
CA GLN A 58 -22.86 -22.60 -17.53
C GLN A 58 -21.57 -21.83 -17.86
N ILE A 59 -21.01 -21.12 -16.90
CA ILE A 59 -19.63 -20.64 -17.00
C ILE A 59 -18.77 -21.72 -16.34
N GLY A 60 -18.29 -22.65 -17.18
CA GLY A 60 -17.37 -23.72 -16.80
C GLY A 60 -16.02 -23.20 -16.27
N PRO A 61 -15.11 -24.12 -15.85
CA PRO A 61 -13.81 -23.74 -15.30
C PRO A 61 -13.07 -22.86 -16.30
N MET A 62 -12.78 -21.65 -15.83
CA MET A 62 -12.05 -20.54 -16.46
C MET A 62 -11.47 -20.84 -17.85
N ASP A 63 -12.06 -20.25 -18.89
CA ASP A 63 -11.35 -20.15 -20.16
C ASP A 63 -10.14 -19.23 -19.95
N GLU A 64 -8.94 -19.73 -20.21
CA GLU A 64 -7.66 -19.05 -19.94
C GLU A 64 -7.59 -17.70 -20.66
N GLU A 65 -8.29 -17.59 -21.79
CA GLU A 65 -8.46 -16.38 -22.57
C GLU A 65 -9.24 -15.28 -21.81
N ARG A 66 -10.35 -15.64 -21.14
CA ARG A 66 -11.16 -14.69 -20.35
C ARG A 66 -10.40 -14.16 -19.14
N ARG A 67 -9.60 -15.01 -18.47
CA ARG A 67 -8.73 -14.55 -17.37
C ARG A 67 -7.70 -13.56 -17.85
N LYS A 68 -6.99 -13.87 -18.94
CA LYS A 68 -5.98 -12.98 -19.50
C LYS A 68 -6.58 -11.64 -19.91
N PHE A 69 -7.74 -11.65 -20.56
CA PHE A 69 -8.45 -10.42 -20.92
C PHE A 69 -8.77 -9.56 -19.70
N LEU A 70 -9.30 -10.15 -18.62
CA LEU A 70 -9.63 -9.43 -17.38
C LEU A 70 -8.38 -8.95 -16.63
N GLU A 71 -7.32 -9.75 -16.58
CA GLU A 71 -6.03 -9.35 -16.00
C GLU A 71 -5.41 -8.18 -16.77
N GLU A 72 -5.44 -8.21 -18.10
CA GLU A 72 -4.97 -7.11 -18.93
C GLU A 72 -5.85 -5.86 -18.79
N ALA A 73 -7.18 -6.00 -18.77
CA ALA A 73 -8.09 -4.88 -18.58
C ALA A 73 -7.89 -4.20 -17.22
N LEU A 74 -7.75 -4.98 -16.14
CA LEU A 74 -7.48 -4.45 -14.81
C LEU A 74 -6.07 -3.85 -14.71
N LYS A 75 -5.07 -4.48 -15.32
CA LYS A 75 -3.71 -3.91 -15.40
C LYS A 75 -3.69 -2.59 -16.15
N ASN A 76 -4.45 -2.47 -17.24
CA ASN A 76 -4.59 -1.23 -18.01
C ASN A 76 -5.35 -0.14 -17.24
N LEU A 77 -6.20 -0.51 -16.28
CA LEU A 77 -6.91 0.42 -15.40
C LEU A 77 -6.05 0.87 -14.20
N THR A 78 -4.99 0.14 -13.86
CA THR A 78 -4.18 0.40 -12.67
C THR A 78 -2.89 1.12 -13.07
N VAL A 79 -2.62 2.30 -12.50
CA VAL A 79 -1.37 3.02 -12.72
C VAL A 79 -0.23 2.27 -12.02
N ASN A 80 0.82 1.93 -12.78
CA ASN A 80 2.04 1.38 -12.19
C ASN A 80 2.87 2.50 -11.57
N VAL A 81 2.62 2.76 -10.28
CA VAL A 81 3.30 3.82 -9.50
C VAL A 81 4.82 3.70 -9.58
N SER A 82 5.37 2.48 -9.54
CA SER A 82 6.83 2.27 -9.62
C SER A 82 7.43 2.75 -10.94
N GLU A 83 6.72 2.58 -12.06
CA GLU A 83 7.18 3.10 -13.36
C GLU A 83 7.09 4.63 -13.40
N VAL A 84 5.99 5.19 -12.89
CA VAL A 84 5.80 6.65 -12.84
C VAL A 84 6.92 7.31 -12.03
N LEU A 85 7.24 6.76 -10.85
CA LEU A 85 8.34 7.25 -10.02
C LEU A 85 9.69 7.12 -10.71
N ARG A 86 9.93 6.02 -11.44
CA ARG A 86 11.19 5.80 -12.14
C ARG A 86 11.41 6.80 -13.27
N GLU A 87 10.37 7.08 -14.06
CA GLU A 87 10.48 8.10 -15.11
C GLU A 87 10.64 9.50 -14.50
N ALA A 88 9.94 9.82 -13.40
CA ALA A 88 10.13 11.09 -12.70
C ALA A 88 11.58 11.25 -12.18
N ILE A 89 12.15 10.22 -11.55
CA ILE A 89 13.54 10.22 -11.09
C ILE A 89 14.50 10.45 -12.26
N LYS A 90 14.28 9.76 -13.39
CA LYS A 90 15.13 9.87 -14.58
C LYS A 90 15.13 11.28 -15.18
N VAL A 91 13.97 11.94 -15.23
CA VAL A 91 13.86 13.34 -15.69
C VAL A 91 14.61 14.28 -14.75
N LEU A 92 14.40 14.14 -13.43
CA LEU A 92 14.96 15.06 -12.43
C LEU A 92 16.45 14.83 -12.16
N ALA A 93 16.95 13.61 -12.37
CA ALA A 93 18.38 13.29 -12.30
C ALA A 93 19.15 13.73 -13.55
N ASN A 94 18.47 14.15 -14.63
CA ASN A 94 19.14 14.59 -15.84
C ASN A 94 19.73 16.00 -15.65
N THR A 95 21.06 16.05 -15.50
CA THR A 95 21.80 17.29 -15.28
C THR A 95 21.64 18.29 -16.44
N GLU A 96 21.61 17.83 -17.68
CA GLU A 96 21.43 18.70 -18.85
C GLU A 96 20.06 19.39 -18.81
N VAL A 97 19.01 18.65 -18.45
CA VAL A 97 17.65 19.21 -18.30
C VAL A 97 17.61 20.21 -17.15
N MET A 98 18.19 19.89 -16.00
CA MET A 98 18.18 20.79 -14.83
C MET A 98 19.03 22.05 -15.03
N HIS A 99 20.15 21.97 -15.77
CA HIS A 99 21.02 23.10 -16.10
C HIS A 99 20.45 23.98 -17.21
N ALA A 100 19.64 23.42 -18.11
CA ALA A 100 18.97 24.18 -19.16
C ALA A 100 17.88 25.14 -18.63
N ILE A 101 17.45 25.00 -17.37
CA ILE A 101 16.45 25.86 -16.75
C ILE A 101 17.18 27.04 -16.07
N GLN A 102 17.21 28.20 -16.73
CA GLN A 102 17.83 29.40 -16.17
C GLN A 102 17.02 30.01 -15.01
N LEU A 103 17.68 30.85 -14.22
CA LEU A 103 17.08 31.65 -13.15
C LEU A 103 15.84 32.43 -13.63
N GLY A 104 14.78 32.41 -12.82
CA GLY A 104 13.52 33.13 -13.11
C GLY A 104 12.64 32.52 -14.20
N GLN A 105 13.10 31.51 -14.95
CA GLN A 105 12.28 30.81 -15.95
C GLN A 105 11.18 29.98 -15.29
N ALA A 106 10.13 29.70 -16.06
CA ALA A 106 9.15 28.68 -15.70
C ALA A 106 9.78 27.29 -15.84
N LEU A 107 9.32 26.34 -15.03
CA LEU A 107 9.73 24.94 -15.18
C LEU A 107 9.12 24.37 -16.46
N PRO A 108 9.87 23.59 -17.26
CA PRO A 108 9.29 22.80 -18.34
C PRO A 108 8.17 21.88 -17.82
N GLU A 109 7.14 21.64 -18.64
CA GLU A 109 5.98 20.81 -18.25
C GLU A 109 6.39 19.42 -17.77
N GLU A 110 7.36 18.79 -18.44
CA GLU A 110 7.90 17.48 -18.07
C GLU A 110 8.52 17.48 -16.65
N VAL A 111 9.23 18.55 -16.30
CA VAL A 111 9.85 18.72 -14.98
C VAL A 111 8.81 19.02 -13.91
N GLN A 112 7.79 19.83 -14.23
CA GLN A 112 6.67 20.08 -13.33
C GLN A 112 5.94 18.77 -13.00
N THR A 113 5.58 18.03 -14.04
CA THR A 113 4.89 16.74 -13.96
C THR A 113 5.70 15.72 -13.17
N ALA A 114 7.03 15.67 -13.38
CA ALA A 114 7.89 14.80 -12.60
C ALA A 114 7.85 15.12 -11.10
N PHE A 115 7.92 16.40 -10.72
CA PHE A 115 7.79 16.81 -9.32
C PHE A 115 6.39 16.53 -8.74
N ASP A 116 5.32 16.79 -9.49
CA ASP A 116 3.95 16.51 -9.06
C ASP A 116 3.76 15.01 -8.81
N ASN A 117 4.21 14.17 -9.74
CA ASN A 117 4.18 12.71 -9.57
C ASN A 117 4.92 12.25 -8.33
N LEU A 118 6.10 12.82 -8.02
CA LEU A 118 6.80 12.45 -6.79
C LEU A 118 5.96 12.82 -5.56
N LEU A 119 5.46 14.05 -5.49
CA LEU A 119 4.68 14.56 -4.35
C LEU A 119 3.38 13.78 -4.14
N ASP A 120 2.65 13.47 -5.21
CA ASP A 120 1.38 12.74 -5.16
C ASP A 120 1.51 11.32 -4.59
N PHE A 121 2.69 10.72 -4.68
CA PHE A 121 2.94 9.37 -4.19
C PHE A 121 3.76 9.33 -2.89
N THR A 122 4.45 10.43 -2.48
CA THR A 122 5.34 10.50 -1.27
C THR A 122 4.65 10.37 0.08
N ASP A 123 3.33 10.40 0.13
CA ASP A 123 2.57 10.31 1.38
C ASP A 123 2.61 8.91 2.02
N ASN A 124 3.08 7.89 1.31
CA ASN A 124 3.16 6.52 1.81
C ASN A 124 4.57 6.18 2.33
N ILE A 125 4.66 5.72 3.58
CA ILE A 125 5.89 5.29 4.26
C ILE A 125 6.66 4.23 3.45
N ASP A 126 5.94 3.26 2.85
CA ASP A 126 6.56 2.22 2.03
C ASP A 126 7.21 2.82 0.77
N MET A 127 6.68 3.94 0.28
CA MET A 127 7.17 4.61 -0.92
C MET A 127 8.51 5.29 -0.68
N ALA A 128 8.75 5.94 0.45
CA ALA A 128 10.07 6.55 0.71
C ALA A 128 11.22 5.52 0.71
N VAL A 129 10.95 4.31 1.20
CA VAL A 129 11.89 3.19 1.15
C VAL A 129 12.08 2.70 -0.29
N ASP A 130 11.00 2.56 -1.06
CA ASP A 130 11.08 2.12 -2.45
C ASP A 130 11.72 3.18 -3.37
N PHE A 131 11.46 4.46 -3.13
CA PHE A 131 12.11 5.61 -3.76
C PHE A 131 13.63 5.57 -3.52
N TYR A 132 14.05 5.29 -2.28
CA TYR A 132 15.45 5.06 -1.97
C TYR A 132 16.03 3.88 -2.75
N LYS A 133 15.36 2.72 -2.77
CA LYS A 133 15.82 1.53 -3.53
C LYS A 133 15.92 1.78 -5.03
N MET A 134 15.09 2.65 -5.58
CA MET A 134 15.11 3.06 -6.99
C MET A 134 16.21 4.09 -7.31
N GLY A 135 17.02 4.50 -6.32
CA GLY A 135 18.07 5.51 -6.49
C GLY A 135 17.54 6.94 -6.53
N GLY A 136 16.32 7.18 -6.05
CA GLY A 136 15.64 8.47 -6.15
C GLY A 136 16.36 9.63 -5.45
N PHE A 137 17.19 9.35 -4.44
CA PHE A 137 17.98 10.39 -3.77
C PHE A 137 19.05 11.03 -4.66
N SER A 138 19.37 10.42 -5.80
CA SER A 138 20.29 11.00 -6.79
C SER A 138 19.77 12.31 -7.41
N ILE A 139 18.47 12.59 -7.34
CA ILE A 139 17.91 13.83 -7.87
C ILE A 139 18.36 15.06 -7.07
N PHE A 140 18.59 14.93 -5.76
CA PHE A 140 18.78 16.10 -4.89
C PHE A 140 20.06 16.88 -5.19
N PRO A 141 21.24 16.26 -5.35
CA PRO A 141 22.44 17.00 -5.74
C PRO A 141 22.26 17.72 -7.09
N VAL A 142 21.59 17.10 -8.05
CA VAL A 142 21.34 17.66 -9.38
C VAL A 142 20.39 18.86 -9.29
N CYS A 143 19.25 18.71 -8.61
CA CYS A 143 18.27 19.77 -8.46
C CYS A 143 18.80 20.94 -7.62
N TYR A 144 19.58 20.68 -6.55
CA TYR A 144 20.18 21.74 -5.73
C TYR A 144 21.33 22.47 -6.44
N GLY A 145 21.97 21.83 -7.42
CA GLY A 145 22.94 22.48 -8.31
C GLY A 145 22.32 23.41 -9.35
N SER A 146 20.99 23.34 -9.57
CA SER A 146 20.32 24.21 -10.55
C SER A 146 20.32 25.68 -10.12
N GLU A 147 20.54 26.58 -11.07
CA GLU A 147 20.44 28.03 -10.86
C GLU A 147 18.99 28.48 -10.61
N ASN A 148 17.99 27.72 -11.08
CA ASN A 148 16.58 28.06 -10.94
C ASN A 148 16.05 27.78 -9.53
N GLU A 149 15.51 28.81 -8.90
CA GLU A 149 14.98 28.76 -7.54
C GLU A 149 13.76 27.84 -7.37
N LYS A 150 12.94 27.67 -8.42
CA LYS A 150 11.75 26.82 -8.38
C LYS A 150 12.15 25.34 -8.39
N VAL A 151 13.20 24.97 -9.13
CA VAL A 151 13.77 23.61 -9.09
C VAL A 151 14.22 23.28 -7.67
N ARG A 152 15.01 24.16 -7.05
CA ARG A 152 15.50 23.97 -5.68
C ARG A 152 14.36 23.91 -4.65
N ALA A 153 13.36 24.78 -4.79
CA ALA A 153 12.20 24.79 -3.91
C ALA A 153 11.39 23.49 -4.01
N ARG A 154 11.11 23.01 -5.22
CA ARG A 154 10.34 21.77 -5.45
C ARG A 154 11.09 20.54 -4.97
N ALA A 155 12.40 20.47 -5.19
CA ALA A 155 13.25 19.43 -4.61
C ALA A 155 13.20 19.43 -3.07
N SER A 156 13.16 20.63 -2.45
CA SER A 156 13.01 20.76 -0.99
C SER A 156 11.65 20.25 -0.51
N SER A 157 10.58 20.50 -1.26
CA SER A 157 9.24 19.96 -0.95
C SER A 157 9.24 18.42 -0.97
N VAL A 158 9.78 17.81 -2.03
CA VAL A 158 9.89 16.34 -2.12
C VAL A 158 10.71 15.78 -0.96
N LEU A 159 11.85 16.39 -0.65
CA LEU A 159 12.68 15.97 0.48
C LEU A 159 11.93 16.08 1.82
N GLY A 160 11.16 17.16 1.99
CA GLY A 160 10.32 17.39 3.17
C GLY A 160 9.27 16.30 3.36
N GLU A 161 8.54 15.94 2.30
CA GLU A 161 7.53 14.88 2.35
C GLU A 161 8.15 13.51 2.64
N LEU A 162 9.27 13.19 1.98
CA LEU A 162 10.02 11.95 2.26
C LEU A 162 10.48 11.86 3.72
N CYS A 163 10.80 13.00 4.35
CA CYS A 163 11.30 13.03 5.73
C CYS A 163 10.20 13.14 6.79
N GLN A 164 9.04 13.76 6.49
CA GLN A 164 7.95 13.93 7.45
C GLN A 164 7.43 12.59 7.97
N ASN A 165 7.34 11.58 7.10
CA ASN A 165 6.75 10.28 7.42
C ASN A 165 7.77 9.14 7.58
N ASN A 166 9.08 9.41 7.45
CA ASN A 166 10.10 8.36 7.45
C ASN A 166 11.28 8.63 8.41
N PRO A 167 11.30 7.99 9.59
CA PRO A 167 12.45 8.03 10.51
C PRO A 167 13.77 7.53 9.87
N PHE A 168 13.71 6.61 8.91
CA PHE A 168 14.90 6.14 8.18
C PHE A 168 15.52 7.23 7.31
N CYS A 169 14.70 8.03 6.61
CA CYS A 169 15.19 9.17 5.83
C CYS A 169 15.76 10.29 6.73
N GLN A 170 15.19 10.49 7.92
CA GLN A 170 15.71 11.44 8.91
C GLN A 170 17.12 11.05 9.39
N VAL A 171 17.38 9.75 9.60
CA VAL A 171 18.71 9.25 9.97
C VAL A 171 19.69 9.35 8.80
N CYS A 172 19.27 9.04 7.57
CA CYS A 172 20.15 9.04 6.40
C CYS A 172 20.67 10.45 6.01
N LEU A 173 19.94 11.52 6.35
CA LEU A 173 20.40 12.90 6.15
C LEU A 173 21.39 13.39 7.23
N SER A 174 21.50 12.67 8.35
CA SER A 174 22.36 13.04 9.48
C SER A 174 23.76 12.41 9.44
N SER A 175 24.01 11.52 8.47
CA SER A 175 25.28 10.80 8.25
C SER A 175 26.01 11.34 7.03
#